data_AF-A0A1X9LQ22-F1
#
_entry.id   AF-A0A1X9LQ22-F1
#
_cell.length_a   1.000
_cell.length_b   1.000
_cell.length_c   1.000
_cell.angle_alpha   90.00
_cell.angle_beta   90.00
_cell.angle_gamma   90.00
#
_symmetry.space_group_name_H-M   'P 1'
#
loop_
_entity.id
_entity.type
_entity.pdbx_description
1 polymer ?
#
loop_
_entity_poly.entity_id
_entity_poly.type
_entity_poly.pdbx_seq_one_letter_code
_entity_poly.pdbx_strand_id
1 'polypeptide(L)'
;MRTAAAHPTDTLRPVTTAARLPSPFAQPPAGSYPTGYAGFARGWDGAAWTGEPVRAADAPELHLRHPIGHAFTRPSLYIAVVGVVLGFFVAVIGAGIGSSWVAGIGGGIGVAGPLVAVCLAVRSRLRIGSLHVRSAVLWGAVSGAFAITVSFYAERALMPFLPAGSMASGGPIEEITKLLIPFLLLLLGPAAFKDPRVGVWTVVVAGAVFGIVEGALYVGGALDDLHSTTLTAQQIVQGDAGHTGYIYLTRIWEELGHVFWTGGAAALIWLGAHRRGRAFTGLGALGLVIAIALHTINDTVIAVADLDLFGIVPLLGIVWIVLSYVLWMRPRVRMLVPPDALGTVAKRWRPRLSKRMRAEATTGA
;
A
#
# COMPACT_ATOMS: atom_id res chain seq x y z
N MET A 1 5.49 25.65 75.07
CA MET A 1 5.78 25.66 73.62
C MET A 1 5.10 24.45 72.99
N ARG A 2 3.96 24.66 72.33
CA ARG A 2 3.23 23.63 71.56
C ARG A 2 3.12 24.14 70.12
N THR A 3 3.68 23.37 69.19
CA THR A 3 3.65 23.59 67.75
C THR A 3 2.29 23.18 67.19
N ALA A 4 1.61 24.11 66.53
CA ALA A 4 0.38 23.85 65.78
C ALA A 4 0.74 23.37 64.37
N ALA A 5 0.24 22.19 64.00
CA ALA A 5 0.40 21.60 62.68
C ALA A 5 -0.52 22.32 61.67
N ALA A 6 0.03 22.71 60.52
CA ALA A 6 -0.71 23.24 59.40
C ALA A 6 -1.36 22.10 58.60
N HIS A 7 -2.67 22.17 58.39
CA HIS A 7 -3.41 21.29 57.49
C HIS A 7 -3.15 21.68 56.03
N PRO A 8 -2.79 20.72 55.14
CA PRO A 8 -2.80 20.95 53.70
C PRO A 8 -4.26 20.89 53.20
N THR A 9 -4.76 22.02 52.72
CA THR A 9 -6.04 22.11 52.00
C THR A 9 -5.82 21.67 50.56
N ASP A 10 -5.88 20.35 50.37
CA ASP A 10 -5.89 19.72 49.05
C ASP A 10 -7.27 19.96 48.41
N THR A 11 -7.38 21.05 47.66
CA THR A 11 -8.58 21.39 46.89
C THR A 11 -8.63 20.53 45.65
N LEU A 12 -9.27 19.36 45.76
CA LEU A 12 -9.70 18.53 44.64
C LEU A 12 -10.55 19.39 43.68
N ARG A 13 -9.93 19.83 42.57
CA ARG A 13 -10.67 20.44 41.48
C ARG A 13 -11.51 19.37 40.78
N PRO A 14 -12.83 19.55 40.65
CA PRO A 14 -13.66 18.61 39.91
C PRO A 14 -13.29 18.68 38.42
N VAL A 15 -12.84 17.54 37.88
CA VAL A 15 -12.72 17.31 36.44
C VAL A 15 -14.14 17.22 35.87
N THR A 16 -14.77 18.37 35.62
CA THR A 16 -16.08 18.46 34.97
C THR A 16 -16.05 19.51 33.85
N THR A 17 -15.03 19.43 32.99
CA THR A 17 -15.26 19.78 31.59
C THR A 17 -15.72 18.51 30.90
N ALA A 18 -17.03 18.42 30.66
CA ALA A 18 -17.54 17.60 29.57
C ALA A 18 -16.81 18.07 28.31
N ALA A 19 -15.72 17.37 27.97
CA ALA A 19 -14.94 17.64 26.80
C ALA A 19 -15.92 17.58 25.63
N ARG A 20 -16.10 18.71 24.93
CA ARG A 20 -16.66 18.70 23.59
C ARG A 20 -16.00 17.53 22.90
N LEU A 21 -16.80 16.53 22.50
CA LEU A 21 -16.28 15.40 21.75
C LEU A 21 -15.43 16.00 20.63
N PRO A 22 -14.11 15.75 20.61
CA PRO A 22 -13.25 16.36 19.61
C PRO A 22 -13.88 16.09 18.26
N SER A 23 -13.92 17.12 17.42
CA SER A 23 -14.42 17.00 16.06
C SER A 23 -13.91 15.67 15.49
N PRO A 24 -14.78 14.81 14.91
CA PRO A 24 -14.38 13.50 14.38
C PRO A 24 -13.36 13.59 13.22
N PHE A 25 -12.89 14.81 12.94
CA PHE A 25 -11.95 15.18 11.91
C PHE A 25 -10.60 15.68 12.46
N ALA A 26 -10.44 15.82 13.77
CA ALA A 26 -9.15 16.21 14.36
C ALA A 26 -8.20 15.02 14.40
N GLN A 27 -6.94 15.23 13.99
CA GLN A 27 -5.90 14.23 14.21
C GLN A 27 -5.77 13.96 15.71
N PRO A 28 -5.66 12.68 16.14
CA PRO A 28 -5.40 12.38 17.54
C PRO A 28 -4.11 13.08 17.99
N PRO A 29 -4.16 13.87 19.08
CA PRO A 29 -2.98 14.58 19.56
C PRO A 29 -1.92 13.58 20.02
N ALA A 30 -0.67 14.02 20.11
CA ALA A 30 0.39 13.19 20.68
C ALA A 30 0.02 12.74 22.11
N GLY A 31 0.31 11.49 22.46
CA GLY A 31 -0.09 10.92 23.74
C GLY A 31 0.08 9.41 23.83
N SER A 32 -0.35 8.83 24.94
CA SER A 32 -0.40 7.38 25.13
C SER A 32 -1.81 6.87 24.84
N TYR A 33 -1.91 5.83 24.02
CA TYR A 33 -3.19 5.27 23.60
C TYR A 33 -3.21 3.75 23.73
N PRO A 34 -4.37 3.12 24.00
CA PRO A 34 -4.51 1.67 23.98
C PRO A 34 -4.04 1.10 22.63
N THR A 35 -3.27 0.01 22.68
CA THR A 35 -2.83 -0.70 21.46
C THR A 35 -3.95 -1.55 20.84
N GLY A 36 -5.08 -1.67 21.53
CA GLY A 36 -6.15 -2.61 21.23
C GLY A 36 -5.90 -4.03 21.72
N TYR A 37 -4.88 -4.23 22.57
CA TYR A 37 -4.64 -5.42 23.39
C TYR A 37 -4.85 -5.02 24.86
N ALA A 38 -5.57 -5.83 25.63
CA ALA A 38 -5.82 -5.56 27.05
C ALA A 38 -4.50 -5.34 27.80
N GLY A 39 -4.45 -4.32 28.66
CA GLY A 39 -3.32 -4.07 29.53
C GLY A 39 -2.13 -3.35 28.87
N PHE A 40 -2.24 -2.94 27.59
CA PHE A 40 -1.12 -2.33 26.86
C PHE A 40 -1.48 -1.03 26.14
N ALA A 41 -0.74 0.03 26.43
CA ALA A 41 -0.75 1.30 25.73
C ALA A 41 0.57 1.52 24.96
N ARG A 42 0.57 2.47 24.04
CA ARG A 42 1.77 2.87 23.29
C ARG A 42 1.72 4.36 22.95
N GLY A 43 2.89 4.96 22.83
CA GLY A 43 3.03 6.34 22.38
C GLY A 43 2.57 6.54 20.94
N TRP A 44 1.89 7.67 20.71
CA TRP A 44 1.55 8.23 19.42
C TRP A 44 2.15 9.64 19.36
N ASP A 45 2.95 9.95 18.34
CA ASP A 45 3.61 11.26 18.20
C ASP A 45 2.77 12.31 17.46
N GLY A 46 1.52 11.99 17.16
CA GLY A 46 0.62 12.83 16.33
C GLY A 46 0.45 12.27 14.91
N ALA A 47 1.39 11.46 14.43
CA ALA A 47 1.38 10.92 13.07
C ALA A 47 1.63 9.41 12.98
N ALA A 48 2.37 8.85 13.94
CA ALA A 48 2.78 7.45 13.97
C ALA A 48 2.93 6.92 15.40
N TRP A 49 2.84 5.59 15.53
CA TRP A 49 3.15 4.91 16.78
C TRP A 49 4.65 4.92 17.08
N THR A 50 5.01 5.22 18.33
CA THR A 50 6.39 5.34 18.82
C THR A 50 6.66 4.43 20.02
N GLY A 51 7.94 4.27 20.35
CA GLY A 51 8.40 3.53 21.52
C GLY A 51 8.03 2.04 21.52
N GLU A 52 8.42 1.34 22.58
CA GLU A 52 7.84 0.05 22.90
C GLU A 52 6.47 0.24 23.58
N PRO A 53 5.53 -0.70 23.43
CA PRO A 53 4.32 -0.66 24.22
C PRO A 53 4.64 -0.75 25.72
N VAL A 54 3.80 -0.16 26.56
CA VAL A 54 3.93 -0.15 28.03
C VAL A 54 2.69 -0.72 28.69
N ARG A 55 2.84 -1.27 29.90
CA ARG A 55 1.69 -1.75 30.69
C ARG A 55 0.79 -0.56 31.06
N ALA A 56 -0.51 -0.74 30.86
CA ALA A 56 -1.56 0.22 31.20
C ALA A 56 -2.79 -0.58 31.62
N ALA A 57 -3.01 -0.71 32.94
CA ALA A 57 -4.00 -1.61 33.52
C ALA A 57 -5.44 -1.32 33.05
N ASP A 58 -5.71 -0.08 32.69
CA ASP A 58 -6.98 0.45 32.20
C ASP A 58 -7.16 0.32 30.67
N ALA A 59 -6.13 -0.11 29.92
CA ALA A 59 -6.22 -0.23 28.47
C ALA A 59 -7.14 -1.40 28.06
N PRO A 60 -8.26 -1.15 27.36
CA PRO A 60 -9.21 -2.19 27.00
C PRO A 60 -8.71 -3.07 25.85
N GLU A 61 -9.12 -4.34 25.81
CA GLU A 61 -9.05 -5.11 24.56
C GLU A 61 -10.14 -4.65 23.60
N LEU A 62 -9.73 -4.27 22.39
CA LEU A 62 -10.67 -3.90 21.34
C LEU A 62 -11.08 -5.17 20.60
N HIS A 63 -12.19 -5.80 20.96
CA HIS A 63 -12.69 -6.97 20.24
C HIS A 63 -13.40 -6.56 18.95
N LEU A 64 -12.74 -6.78 17.82
CA LEU A 64 -13.42 -6.83 16.51
C LEU A 64 -13.56 -8.30 16.13
N ARG A 65 -14.73 -8.88 16.40
CA ARG A 65 -15.11 -10.17 15.80
C ARG A 65 -15.40 -9.90 14.33
N HIS A 66 -14.42 -10.18 13.48
CA HIS A 66 -14.67 -10.30 12.05
C HIS A 66 -14.82 -11.79 11.73
N PRO A 67 -16.04 -12.36 11.76
CA PRO A 67 -16.25 -13.67 11.15
C PRO A 67 -15.78 -13.61 9.69
N ILE A 68 -15.38 -14.74 9.11
CA ILE A 68 -14.96 -14.81 7.70
C ILE A 68 -16.03 -14.19 6.78
N GLY A 69 -17.31 -14.34 7.12
CA GLY A 69 -18.46 -13.69 6.48
C GLY A 69 -18.36 -12.16 6.37
N HIS A 70 -17.67 -11.48 7.29
CA HIS A 70 -17.52 -10.02 7.24
C HIS A 70 -16.59 -9.57 6.10
N ALA A 71 -15.72 -10.43 5.56
CA ALA A 71 -14.99 -10.08 4.34
C ALA A 71 -15.95 -9.93 3.16
N PHE A 72 -16.98 -10.79 3.10
CA PHE A 72 -18.01 -10.77 2.07
C PHE A 72 -18.94 -9.57 2.17
N THR A 73 -19.04 -8.89 3.31
CA THR A 73 -19.85 -7.67 3.43
C THR A 73 -19.14 -6.39 3.00
N ARG A 74 -17.87 -6.48 2.55
CA ARG A 74 -17.09 -5.28 2.21
C ARG A 74 -17.27 -4.90 0.75
N PRO A 75 -17.69 -3.65 0.44
CA PRO A 75 -17.79 -3.15 -0.93
C PRO A 75 -16.49 -3.33 -1.73
N SER A 76 -15.33 -3.22 -1.08
CA SER A 76 -14.03 -3.44 -1.72
C SER A 76 -13.86 -4.84 -2.31
N LEU A 77 -14.42 -5.88 -1.67
CA LEU A 77 -14.35 -7.24 -2.22
C LEU A 77 -15.15 -7.32 -3.52
N TYR A 78 -16.36 -6.79 -3.53
CA TYR A 78 -17.21 -6.78 -4.71
C TYR A 78 -16.61 -5.96 -5.84
N ILE A 79 -15.99 -4.80 -5.56
CA ILE A 79 -15.26 -4.02 -6.56
C ILE A 79 -14.13 -4.85 -7.19
N ALA A 80 -13.36 -5.58 -6.38
CA ALA A 80 -12.31 -6.45 -6.90
C ALA A 80 -12.88 -7.60 -7.76
N VAL A 81 -13.87 -8.32 -7.26
CA VAL A 81 -14.48 -9.46 -7.98
C VAL A 81 -15.15 -9.01 -9.28
N VAL A 82 -15.97 -7.96 -9.22
CA VAL A 82 -16.67 -7.43 -10.41
C VAL A 82 -15.67 -6.90 -11.43
N GLY A 83 -14.64 -6.17 -10.99
CA GLY A 83 -13.58 -5.70 -11.89
C GLY A 83 -12.89 -6.85 -12.59
N VAL A 84 -12.44 -7.87 -11.85
CA VAL A 84 -11.77 -9.06 -12.40
C VAL A 84 -12.67 -9.85 -13.36
N VAL A 85 -13.93 -10.07 -13.02
CA VAL A 85 -14.84 -10.85 -13.89
C VAL A 85 -15.19 -10.06 -15.15
N LEU A 86 -15.56 -8.77 -15.01
CA LEU A 86 -15.92 -7.93 -16.14
C LEU A 86 -14.73 -7.71 -17.07
N GLY A 87 -13.57 -7.37 -16.52
CA GLY A 87 -12.33 -7.17 -17.27
C GLY A 87 -11.92 -8.42 -18.05
N PHE A 88 -12.09 -9.62 -17.48
CA PHE A 88 -11.74 -10.88 -18.13
C PHE A 88 -12.58 -11.09 -19.39
N PHE A 89 -13.91 -10.95 -19.26
CA PHE A 89 -14.81 -11.11 -20.39
C PHE A 89 -14.54 -10.07 -21.49
N VAL A 90 -14.34 -8.80 -21.13
CA VAL A 90 -14.00 -7.75 -22.10
C VAL A 90 -12.65 -8.05 -22.77
N ALA A 91 -11.65 -8.51 -22.02
CA ALA A 91 -10.33 -8.83 -22.55
C ALA A 91 -10.38 -9.97 -23.56
N VAL A 92 -11.04 -11.08 -23.19
CA VAL A 92 -11.21 -12.27 -24.02
C VAL A 92 -12.05 -12.00 -25.26
N ILE A 93 -13.14 -11.23 -25.14
CA ILE A 93 -13.93 -10.79 -26.30
C ILE A 93 -13.07 -9.94 -27.23
N GLY A 94 -12.32 -8.98 -26.68
CA GLY A 94 -11.39 -8.14 -27.43
C GLY A 94 -10.38 -8.95 -28.23
N ALA A 95 -9.75 -9.93 -27.60
CA ALA A 95 -8.84 -10.87 -28.27
C ALA A 95 -9.56 -11.68 -29.36
N GLY A 96 -10.74 -12.22 -29.08
CA GLY A 96 -11.52 -13.03 -30.02
C GLY A 96 -11.97 -12.26 -31.27
N ILE A 97 -12.13 -10.93 -31.19
CA ILE A 97 -12.41 -10.07 -32.35
C ILE A 97 -11.16 -9.44 -32.96
N GLY A 98 -9.97 -9.79 -32.47
CA GLY A 98 -8.69 -9.23 -32.93
C GLY A 98 -8.46 -7.75 -32.57
N SER A 99 -9.12 -7.25 -31.52
CA SER A 99 -8.98 -5.85 -31.07
C SER A 99 -8.14 -5.74 -29.80
N SER A 100 -6.86 -5.39 -29.97
CA SER A 100 -5.92 -5.09 -28.88
C SER A 100 -6.41 -3.98 -27.95
N TRP A 101 -7.07 -2.95 -28.50
CA TRP A 101 -7.66 -1.86 -27.72
C TRP A 101 -8.75 -2.34 -26.76
N VAL A 102 -9.67 -3.18 -27.25
CA VAL A 102 -10.72 -3.77 -26.40
C VAL A 102 -10.10 -4.71 -25.37
N ALA A 103 -9.09 -5.49 -25.77
CA ALA A 103 -8.34 -6.35 -24.86
C ALA A 103 -7.70 -5.55 -23.71
N GLY A 104 -6.99 -4.47 -24.04
CA GLY A 104 -6.35 -3.58 -23.07
C GLY A 104 -7.33 -2.85 -22.16
N ILE A 105 -8.50 -2.40 -22.67
CA ILE A 105 -9.57 -1.87 -21.82
C ILE A 105 -10.04 -2.92 -20.81
N GLY A 106 -10.21 -4.17 -21.26
CA GLY A 106 -10.53 -5.31 -20.39
C GLY A 106 -9.46 -5.51 -19.30
N GLY A 107 -8.18 -5.52 -19.68
CA GLY A 107 -7.04 -5.57 -18.76
C GLY A 107 -7.08 -4.45 -17.71
N GLY A 108 -7.27 -3.21 -18.15
CA GLY A 108 -7.37 -2.04 -17.28
C GLY A 108 -8.52 -2.14 -16.27
N ILE A 109 -9.72 -2.55 -16.70
CA ILE A 109 -10.87 -2.78 -15.80
C ILE A 109 -10.57 -3.89 -14.78
N GLY A 110 -9.99 -4.99 -15.28
CA GLY A 110 -9.61 -6.15 -14.50
C GLY A 110 -8.66 -5.84 -13.36
N VAL A 111 -7.60 -5.12 -13.68
CA VAL A 111 -6.54 -4.70 -12.76
C VAL A 111 -7.02 -3.56 -11.84
N ALA A 112 -7.86 -2.65 -12.34
CA ALA A 112 -8.42 -1.55 -11.55
C ALA A 112 -9.26 -2.04 -10.37
N GLY A 113 -10.05 -3.11 -10.52
CA GLY A 113 -10.89 -3.64 -9.44
C GLY A 113 -10.09 -3.92 -8.15
N PRO A 114 -9.12 -4.84 -8.18
CA PRO A 114 -8.26 -5.16 -7.03
C PRO A 114 -7.45 -3.97 -6.50
N LEU A 115 -6.88 -3.14 -7.38
CA LEU A 115 -6.09 -1.98 -6.96
C LEU A 115 -6.94 -0.91 -6.26
N VAL A 116 -8.12 -0.60 -6.79
CA VAL A 116 -9.08 0.31 -6.15
C VAL A 116 -9.56 -0.28 -4.82
N ALA A 117 -9.82 -1.59 -4.75
CA ALA A 117 -10.19 -2.26 -3.51
C ALA A 117 -9.10 -2.13 -2.43
N VAL A 118 -7.83 -2.31 -2.79
CA VAL A 118 -6.68 -2.09 -1.90
C VAL A 118 -6.60 -0.63 -1.47
N CYS A 119 -6.74 0.31 -2.41
CA CYS A 119 -6.75 1.74 -2.11
C CYS A 119 -7.85 2.10 -1.09
N LEU A 120 -9.09 1.66 -1.31
CA LEU A 120 -10.19 1.88 -0.36
C LEU A 120 -9.90 1.27 1.02
N ALA A 121 -9.27 0.10 1.04
CA ALA A 121 -8.87 -0.56 2.27
C ALA A 121 -7.74 0.19 3.01
N VAL A 122 -6.77 0.79 2.31
CA VAL A 122 -5.74 1.64 2.92
C VAL A 122 -6.35 2.96 3.40
N ARG A 123 -7.17 3.61 2.55
CA ARG A 123 -7.87 4.87 2.85
C ARG A 123 -8.65 4.79 4.16
N SER A 124 -9.43 3.72 4.33
CA SER A 124 -10.23 3.48 5.51
C SER A 124 -9.38 3.24 6.76
N ARG A 125 -8.34 2.40 6.66
CA ARG A 125 -7.44 2.08 7.80
C ARG A 125 -6.63 3.27 8.28
N LEU A 126 -6.19 4.13 7.37
CA LEU A 126 -5.42 5.33 7.69
C LEU A 126 -6.31 6.55 7.98
N ARG A 127 -7.64 6.42 7.92
CA ARG A 127 -8.61 7.50 8.09
C ARG A 127 -8.32 8.71 7.20
N ILE A 128 -7.87 8.50 5.95
CA ILE A 128 -7.51 9.61 5.04
C ILE A 128 -8.68 10.58 4.83
N GLY A 129 -9.92 10.08 4.88
CA GLY A 129 -11.12 10.91 4.79
C GLY A 129 -11.21 12.02 5.85
N SER A 130 -10.66 11.82 7.05
CA SER A 130 -10.67 12.85 8.10
C SER A 130 -9.62 13.95 7.89
N LEU A 131 -8.61 13.69 7.05
CA LEU A 131 -7.52 14.63 6.77
C LEU A 131 -7.90 15.70 5.73
N HIS A 132 -9.06 15.58 5.08
CA HIS A 132 -9.59 16.53 4.07
C HIS A 132 -8.65 16.85 2.90
N VAL A 133 -7.64 16.02 2.63
CA VAL A 133 -6.66 16.24 1.55
C VAL A 133 -7.15 15.64 0.23
N ARG A 134 -8.21 16.22 -0.36
CA ARG A 134 -8.74 15.78 -1.67
C ARG A 134 -7.67 15.81 -2.76
N SER A 135 -6.76 16.78 -2.68
CA SER A 135 -5.63 16.92 -3.60
C SER A 135 -4.66 15.74 -3.56
N ALA A 136 -4.60 14.93 -2.48
CA ALA A 136 -3.69 13.79 -2.41
C ALA A 136 -4.04 12.69 -3.43
N VAL A 137 -5.34 12.48 -3.73
CA VAL A 137 -5.76 11.56 -4.79
C VAL A 137 -5.33 12.09 -6.15
N LEU A 138 -5.56 13.38 -6.41
CA LEU A 138 -5.19 14.03 -7.67
C LEU A 138 -3.67 13.96 -7.89
N TRP A 139 -2.87 14.34 -6.90
CA TRP A 139 -1.41 14.30 -6.99
C TRP A 139 -0.86 12.87 -7.09
N GLY A 140 -1.51 11.90 -6.44
CA GLY A 140 -1.19 10.49 -6.63
C GLY A 140 -1.45 10.05 -8.07
N ALA A 141 -2.59 10.42 -8.65
CA ALA A 141 -2.92 10.09 -10.04
C ALA A 141 -1.98 10.77 -11.04
N VAL A 142 -1.68 12.06 -10.84
CA VAL A 142 -0.68 12.79 -11.64
C VAL A 142 0.68 12.10 -11.55
N SER A 143 1.08 11.66 -10.36
CA SER A 143 2.33 10.93 -10.17
C SER A 143 2.34 9.60 -10.90
N GLY A 144 1.27 8.82 -10.85
CA GLY A 144 1.18 7.54 -11.57
C GLY A 144 1.25 7.73 -13.08
N ALA A 145 0.51 8.71 -13.61
CA ALA A 145 0.52 9.05 -15.04
C ALA A 145 1.89 9.56 -15.51
N PHE A 146 2.55 10.40 -14.70
CA PHE A 146 3.92 10.83 -14.96
C PHE A 146 4.88 9.64 -14.96
N ALA A 147 4.77 8.78 -13.95
CA ALA A 147 5.65 7.63 -13.80
C ALA A 147 5.56 6.68 -14.98
N ILE A 148 4.36 6.26 -15.39
CA ILE A 148 4.20 5.34 -16.54
C ILE A 148 4.74 5.96 -17.83
N THR A 149 4.53 7.27 -18.03
CA THR A 149 5.05 7.98 -19.20
C THR A 149 6.58 7.96 -19.21
N VAL A 150 7.22 8.32 -18.10
CA VAL A 150 8.68 8.36 -18.01
C VAL A 150 9.28 6.98 -18.10
N SER A 151 8.72 5.99 -17.40
CA SER A 151 9.21 4.61 -17.44
C SER A 151 9.18 4.03 -18.85
N PHE A 152 8.05 4.18 -19.56
CA PHE A 152 7.91 3.71 -20.93
C PHE A 152 9.02 4.25 -21.86
N TYR A 153 9.31 5.55 -21.82
CA TYR A 153 10.35 6.14 -22.66
C TYR A 153 11.76 5.81 -22.17
N ALA A 154 11.98 5.78 -20.86
CA ALA A 154 13.29 5.50 -20.27
C ALA A 154 13.74 4.05 -20.53
N GLU A 155 12.84 3.09 -20.36
CA GLU A 155 13.11 1.68 -20.66
C GLU A 155 13.40 1.50 -22.13
N ARG A 156 12.57 2.06 -23.02
CA ARG A 156 12.82 2.01 -24.47
C ARG A 156 14.16 2.61 -24.88
N ALA A 157 14.59 3.68 -24.21
CA ALA A 157 15.89 4.29 -24.45
C ALA A 157 17.07 3.44 -23.93
N LEU A 158 16.84 2.65 -22.87
CA LEU A 158 17.85 1.80 -22.25
C LEU A 158 17.96 0.41 -22.88
N MET A 159 16.88 -0.11 -23.49
CA MET A 159 16.83 -1.43 -24.13
C MET A 159 18.05 -1.75 -25.03
N PRO A 160 18.57 -0.84 -25.88
CA PRO A 160 19.74 -1.14 -26.72
C PRO A 160 21.04 -1.41 -25.93
N PHE A 161 21.09 -1.03 -24.66
CA PHE A 161 22.28 -1.15 -23.80
C PHE A 161 22.17 -2.28 -22.77
N LEU A 162 21.02 -2.94 -22.69
CA LEU A 162 20.77 -4.02 -21.75
C LEU A 162 20.90 -5.38 -22.45
N PRO A 163 21.26 -6.45 -21.72
CA PRO A 163 21.17 -7.80 -22.26
C PRO A 163 19.76 -8.07 -22.82
N ALA A 164 19.66 -8.75 -23.95
CA ALA A 164 18.37 -9.08 -24.55
C ALA A 164 17.47 -9.81 -23.53
N GLY A 165 16.22 -9.37 -23.41
CA GLY A 165 15.25 -9.89 -22.44
C GLY A 165 15.47 -9.45 -20.98
N SER A 166 16.41 -8.54 -20.70
CA SER A 166 16.60 -8.02 -19.35
C SER A 166 15.51 -7.02 -18.97
N MET A 167 14.58 -7.44 -18.12
CA MET A 167 13.60 -6.55 -17.47
C MET A 167 14.13 -5.91 -16.17
N ALA A 168 15.40 -6.15 -15.81
CA ALA A 168 15.94 -5.74 -14.51
C ALA A 168 15.98 -4.21 -14.27
N SER A 169 15.92 -3.41 -15.34
CA SER A 169 15.90 -1.94 -15.26
C SER A 169 14.54 -1.35 -14.91
N GLY A 170 13.44 -2.10 -15.09
CA GLY A 170 12.08 -1.64 -14.80
C GLY A 170 11.95 -1.20 -13.34
N GLY A 171 12.23 -2.13 -12.41
CA GLY A 171 12.23 -1.85 -10.98
C GLY A 171 12.85 -0.51 -10.54
N PRO A 172 14.12 -0.18 -10.86
CA PRO A 172 14.70 1.10 -10.53
C PRO A 172 13.95 2.30 -11.14
N ILE A 173 13.64 2.24 -12.44
CA ILE A 173 13.03 3.36 -13.17
C ILE A 173 11.63 3.64 -12.63
N GLU A 174 10.81 2.61 -12.53
CA GLU A 174 9.42 2.72 -12.12
C GLU A 174 9.27 3.15 -10.67
N GLU A 175 10.01 2.53 -9.74
CA GLU A 175 9.91 2.88 -8.31
C GLU A 175 10.37 4.33 -8.06
N ILE A 176 11.44 4.77 -8.72
CA ILE A 176 11.94 6.15 -8.61
C ILE A 176 10.90 7.14 -9.16
N THR A 177 10.35 6.89 -10.35
CA THR A 177 9.41 7.82 -11.00
C THR A 177 8.07 7.89 -10.26
N LYS A 178 7.56 6.77 -9.74
CA LYS A 178 6.35 6.74 -8.89
C LYS A 178 6.52 7.52 -7.59
N LEU A 179 7.73 7.53 -7.02
CA LEU A 179 8.02 8.24 -5.77
C LEU A 179 8.42 9.70 -5.99
N LEU A 180 8.88 10.09 -7.19
CA LEU A 180 9.46 11.41 -7.45
C LEU A 180 8.50 12.56 -7.09
N ILE A 181 7.30 12.58 -7.67
CA ILE A 181 6.33 13.67 -7.41
C ILE A 181 5.88 13.69 -5.93
N PRO A 182 5.48 12.56 -5.31
CA PRO A 182 5.16 12.52 -3.88
C PRO A 182 6.31 13.00 -3.00
N PHE A 183 7.55 12.66 -3.34
CA PHE A 183 8.73 13.09 -2.61
C PHE A 183 9.02 14.59 -2.79
N LEU A 184 8.80 15.16 -3.99
CA LEU A 184 8.84 16.60 -4.21
C LEU A 184 7.75 17.32 -3.40
N LEU A 185 6.55 16.74 -3.25
CA LEU A 185 5.49 17.28 -2.39
C LEU A 185 5.86 17.20 -0.89
N LEU A 186 6.58 16.16 -0.47
CA LEU A 186 7.15 16.09 0.88
C LEU A 186 8.20 17.20 1.12
N LEU A 187 9.06 17.46 0.13
CA LEU A 187 10.15 18.41 0.23
C LEU A 187 9.68 19.88 0.14
N LEU A 188 8.88 20.19 -0.87
CA LEU A 188 8.52 21.54 -1.30
C LEU A 188 7.02 21.84 -1.17
N GLY A 189 6.20 20.81 -0.99
CA GLY A 189 4.75 20.96 -0.99
C GLY A 189 4.17 21.50 0.33
N PRO A 190 2.84 21.67 0.35
CA PRO A 190 2.11 22.10 1.55
C PRO A 190 2.35 21.18 2.76
N ALA A 191 2.19 21.72 3.97
CA ALA A 191 2.35 20.97 5.22
C ALA A 191 1.53 19.68 5.30
N ALA A 192 0.38 19.62 4.61
CA ALA A 192 -0.46 18.43 4.52
C ALA A 192 0.29 17.21 3.92
N PHE A 193 1.18 17.42 2.96
CA PHE A 193 1.98 16.34 2.34
C PHE A 193 3.15 15.88 3.21
N LYS A 194 3.44 16.59 4.30
CA LYS A 194 4.42 16.17 5.30
C LYS A 194 3.82 15.18 6.30
N ASP A 195 2.49 15.05 6.35
CA ASP A 195 1.82 13.99 7.12
C ASP A 195 2.10 12.62 6.50
N PRO A 196 2.65 11.66 7.26
CA PRO A 196 2.96 10.32 6.76
C PRO A 196 1.80 9.55 6.13
N ARG A 197 0.59 9.70 6.65
CA ARG A 197 -0.60 9.02 6.11
C ARG A 197 -0.96 9.58 4.74
N VAL A 198 -0.87 10.90 4.58
CA VAL A 198 -1.12 11.58 3.30
C VAL A 198 -0.07 11.18 2.27
N GLY A 199 1.20 11.14 2.68
CA GLY A 199 2.31 10.67 1.85
C GLY A 199 2.10 9.25 1.32
N VAL A 200 1.89 8.30 2.23
CA VAL A 200 1.62 6.90 1.88
C VAL A 200 0.40 6.78 0.98
N TRP A 201 -0.68 7.51 1.28
CA TRP A 201 -1.87 7.48 0.45
C TRP A 201 -1.61 7.98 -0.98
N THR A 202 -0.88 9.08 -1.12
CA THR A 202 -0.52 9.66 -2.43
C THR A 202 0.27 8.65 -3.25
N VAL A 203 1.24 7.96 -2.64
CA VAL A 203 2.06 6.93 -3.30
C VAL A 203 1.25 5.68 -3.63
N VAL A 204 0.37 5.23 -2.74
CA VAL A 204 -0.54 4.09 -3.01
C VAL A 204 -1.44 4.37 -4.21
N VAL A 205 -1.95 5.59 -4.36
CA VAL A 205 -2.72 6.00 -5.53
C VAL A 205 -1.83 6.06 -6.78
N ALA A 206 -0.59 6.56 -6.67
CA ALA A 206 0.36 6.57 -7.78
C ALA A 206 0.68 5.17 -8.30
N GLY A 207 1.01 4.23 -7.39
CA GLY A 207 1.24 2.83 -7.75
C GLY A 207 0.00 2.15 -8.33
N ALA A 208 -1.20 2.50 -7.87
CA ALA A 208 -2.44 1.97 -8.43
C ALA A 208 -2.69 2.48 -9.86
N VAL A 209 -2.51 3.78 -10.11
CA VAL A 209 -2.66 4.33 -11.47
C VAL A 209 -1.62 3.73 -12.42
N PHE A 210 -0.37 3.62 -11.95
CA PHE A 210 0.70 2.97 -12.71
C PHE A 210 0.30 1.54 -13.12
N GLY A 211 -0.03 0.68 -12.14
CA GLY A 211 -0.36 -0.72 -12.42
C GLY A 211 -1.64 -0.90 -13.26
N ILE A 212 -2.63 -0.02 -13.14
CA ILE A 212 -3.81 -0.06 -14.02
C ILE A 212 -3.42 0.17 -15.47
N VAL A 213 -2.59 1.18 -15.74
CA VAL A 213 -2.19 1.52 -17.10
C VAL A 213 -1.26 0.44 -17.65
N GLU A 214 -0.26 0.02 -16.88
CA GLU A 214 0.66 -1.04 -17.29
C GLU A 214 -0.07 -2.35 -17.57
N GLY A 215 -0.98 -2.78 -16.69
CA GLY A 215 -1.78 -3.99 -16.90
C GLY A 215 -2.67 -3.91 -18.13
N ALA A 216 -3.22 -2.72 -18.44
CA ALA A 216 -3.94 -2.48 -19.69
C ALA A 216 -3.02 -2.61 -20.92
N LEU A 217 -1.79 -2.09 -20.83
CA LEU A 217 -0.83 -2.14 -21.92
C LEU A 217 -0.33 -3.56 -22.18
N TYR A 218 -0.07 -4.37 -21.15
CA TYR A 218 0.29 -5.79 -21.32
C TYR A 218 -0.85 -6.60 -21.92
N VAL A 219 -2.07 -6.49 -21.39
CA VAL A 219 -3.21 -7.27 -21.92
C VAL A 219 -3.59 -6.83 -23.35
N GLY A 220 -3.37 -5.55 -23.67
CA GLY A 220 -3.52 -5.02 -25.02
C GLY A 220 -2.35 -5.29 -25.96
N GLY A 221 -1.27 -5.94 -25.50
CA GLY A 221 -0.08 -6.24 -26.28
C GLY A 221 0.77 -5.03 -26.70
N ALA A 222 0.54 -3.86 -26.10
CA ALA A 222 1.29 -2.64 -26.41
C ALA A 222 2.73 -2.66 -25.85
N LEU A 223 3.01 -3.54 -24.88
CA LEU A 223 4.34 -3.72 -24.29
C LEU A 223 5.09 -4.94 -24.85
N ASP A 224 4.44 -5.77 -25.68
CA ASP A 224 5.06 -6.98 -26.24
C ASP A 224 6.22 -6.63 -27.20
N ASP A 225 6.08 -5.52 -27.94
CA ASP A 225 7.16 -4.95 -28.78
C ASP A 225 8.34 -4.43 -27.96
N LEU A 226 8.14 -4.10 -26.68
CA LEU A 226 9.19 -3.55 -25.82
C LEU A 226 10.01 -4.66 -25.16
N HIS A 227 9.37 -5.78 -24.80
CA HIS A 227 10.03 -6.83 -24.01
C HIS A 227 10.44 -8.07 -24.79
N SER A 228 9.95 -8.25 -26.03
CA SER A 228 10.34 -9.28 -27.01
C SER A 228 11.07 -10.50 -26.42
N THR A 229 10.46 -11.18 -25.46
CA THR A 229 10.86 -12.53 -25.10
C THR A 229 10.37 -13.44 -26.22
N THR A 230 11.17 -14.45 -26.56
CA THR A 230 11.12 -15.30 -27.77
C THR A 230 9.83 -16.11 -28.02
N LEU A 231 8.73 -15.84 -27.32
CA LEU A 231 7.39 -16.30 -27.69
C LEU A 231 6.87 -15.38 -28.79
N THR A 232 7.19 -15.77 -30.02
CA THR A 232 7.00 -15.03 -31.26
C THR A 232 5.71 -14.19 -31.30
N ALA A 233 5.82 -12.93 -31.72
CA ALA A 233 4.72 -12.05 -32.13
C ALA A 233 3.69 -12.74 -33.06
N GLN A 234 4.07 -13.86 -33.69
CA GLN A 234 3.22 -14.73 -34.50
C GLN A 234 2.15 -15.51 -33.71
N GLN A 235 2.35 -15.79 -32.41
CA GLN A 235 1.33 -16.40 -31.53
C GLN A 235 0.31 -15.36 -31.04
N ILE A 236 0.74 -14.10 -30.89
CA ILE A 236 -0.11 -12.96 -30.49
C ILE A 236 -0.98 -12.49 -31.68
N VAL A 237 -0.42 -12.48 -32.89
CA VAL A 237 -1.17 -12.17 -34.13
C VAL A 237 -2.25 -13.22 -34.46
N GLN A 238 -2.21 -14.41 -33.85
CA GLN A 238 -3.28 -15.40 -33.97
C GLN A 238 -4.44 -15.23 -32.98
N GLY A 239 -4.44 -14.20 -32.12
CA GLY A 239 -5.63 -13.80 -31.36
C GLY A 239 -6.17 -14.90 -30.44
N ASP A 240 -5.29 -15.74 -29.88
CA ASP A 240 -5.74 -16.81 -29.00
C ASP A 240 -6.25 -16.23 -27.67
N ALA A 241 -7.57 -16.23 -27.53
CA ALA A 241 -8.28 -15.91 -26.29
C ALA A 241 -7.68 -16.61 -25.05
N GLY A 242 -7.12 -17.81 -25.23
CA GLY A 242 -6.42 -18.53 -24.18
C GLY A 242 -5.17 -17.79 -23.67
N HIS A 243 -4.34 -17.28 -24.57
CA HIS A 243 -3.13 -16.53 -24.22
C HIS A 243 -3.45 -15.19 -23.55
N THR A 244 -4.39 -14.41 -24.10
CA THR A 244 -4.84 -13.16 -23.45
C THR A 244 -5.44 -13.43 -22.08
N GLY A 245 -6.21 -14.52 -21.93
CA GLY A 245 -6.75 -14.95 -20.65
C GLY A 245 -5.64 -15.27 -19.63
N TYR A 246 -4.56 -15.93 -20.06
CA TYR A 246 -3.40 -16.19 -19.23
C TYR A 246 -2.69 -14.91 -18.78
N ILE A 247 -2.30 -14.03 -19.72
CA ILE A 247 -1.64 -12.75 -19.39
C ILE A 247 -2.51 -11.96 -18.40
N TYR A 248 -3.81 -11.85 -18.69
CA TYR A 248 -4.75 -11.14 -17.84
C TYR A 248 -4.76 -11.67 -16.40
N LEU A 249 -4.83 -12.99 -16.21
CA LEU A 249 -4.85 -13.59 -14.88
C LEU A 249 -3.55 -13.37 -14.12
N THR A 250 -2.41 -13.39 -14.80
CA THR A 250 -1.09 -13.12 -14.21
C THR A 250 -0.99 -11.64 -13.79
N ARG A 251 -1.30 -10.70 -14.71
CA ARG A 251 -1.16 -9.26 -14.44
C ARG A 251 -2.04 -8.79 -13.29
N ILE A 252 -3.26 -9.30 -13.11
CA ILE A 252 -4.09 -8.92 -11.95
C ILE A 252 -3.33 -9.00 -10.61
N TRP A 253 -2.49 -10.03 -10.45
CA TRP A 253 -1.73 -10.21 -9.23
C TRP A 253 -0.46 -9.38 -9.21
N GLU A 254 0.29 -9.39 -10.30
CA GLU A 254 1.57 -8.68 -10.41
C GLU A 254 1.42 -7.17 -10.20
N GLU A 255 0.35 -6.59 -10.74
CA GLU A 255 0.11 -5.15 -10.67
C GLU A 255 -0.19 -4.66 -9.24
N LEU A 256 -0.62 -5.55 -8.34
CA LEU A 256 -0.73 -5.24 -6.91
C LEU A 256 0.65 -4.95 -6.28
N GLY A 257 1.72 -5.46 -6.89
CA GLY A 257 3.11 -5.24 -6.52
C GLY A 257 3.45 -3.76 -6.45
N HIS A 258 3.02 -2.98 -7.46
CA HIS A 258 3.25 -1.54 -7.52
C HIS A 258 2.76 -0.81 -6.28
N VAL A 259 1.59 -1.19 -5.75
CA VAL A 259 1.04 -0.57 -4.54
C VAL A 259 1.77 -1.06 -3.28
N PHE A 260 2.15 -2.34 -3.24
CA PHE A 260 2.74 -2.93 -2.05
C PHE A 260 4.20 -2.51 -1.86
N TRP A 261 5.01 -2.49 -2.93
CA TRP A 261 6.41 -2.11 -2.88
C TRP A 261 6.55 -0.62 -2.59
N THR A 262 5.96 0.24 -3.43
CA THR A 262 5.99 1.70 -3.25
C THR A 262 5.32 2.14 -1.94
N GLY A 263 4.19 1.53 -1.55
CA GLY A 263 3.48 1.87 -0.31
C GLY A 263 4.29 1.52 0.95
N GLY A 264 5.07 0.43 0.91
CA GLY A 264 6.02 0.09 1.96
C GLY A 264 7.19 1.08 2.03
N ALA A 265 7.75 1.46 0.88
CA ALA A 265 8.80 2.48 0.79
C ALA A 265 8.32 3.84 1.32
N ALA A 266 7.14 4.30 0.89
CA ALA A 266 6.53 5.54 1.33
C ALA A 266 6.37 5.60 2.85
N ALA A 267 5.95 4.50 3.48
CA ALA A 267 5.82 4.46 4.93
C ALA A 267 7.16 4.69 5.64
N LEU A 268 8.27 4.20 5.09
CA LEU A 268 9.61 4.42 5.65
C LEU A 268 10.15 5.82 5.35
N ILE A 269 9.94 6.31 4.12
CA ILE A 269 10.35 7.67 3.70
C ILE A 269 9.69 8.71 4.58
N TRP A 270 8.36 8.67 4.71
CA TRP A 270 7.63 9.67 5.49
C TRP A 270 7.83 9.51 6.98
N LEU A 271 7.92 8.29 7.52
CA LEU A 271 8.20 8.10 8.94
C LEU A 271 9.60 8.60 9.31
N GLY A 272 10.59 8.33 8.45
CA GLY A 272 11.93 8.87 8.58
C GLY A 272 11.92 10.39 8.56
N ALA A 273 11.23 10.98 7.58
CA ALA A 273 11.15 12.42 7.43
C ALA A 273 10.47 13.12 8.61
N HIS A 274 9.33 12.59 9.06
CA HIS A 274 8.60 13.09 10.22
C HIS A 274 9.47 13.09 11.49
N ARG A 275 10.16 11.98 11.77
CA ARG A 275 10.96 11.82 13.00
C ARG A 275 12.28 12.58 13.00
N ARG A 276 12.82 12.90 11.82
CA ARG A 276 14.11 13.61 11.69
C ARG A 276 13.95 15.08 11.29
N GLY A 277 12.75 15.53 11.00
CA GLY A 277 12.49 16.90 10.53
C GLY A 277 13.12 17.22 9.16
N ARG A 278 13.47 16.21 8.35
CA ARG A 278 14.12 16.38 7.04
C ARG A 278 13.69 15.30 6.05
N ALA A 279 13.46 15.66 4.78
CA ALA A 279 12.97 14.70 3.77
C ALA A 279 13.96 13.54 3.52
N PHE A 280 15.25 13.84 3.44
CA PHE A 280 16.30 12.85 3.19
C PHE A 280 16.75 12.15 4.47
N THR A 281 16.49 10.85 4.55
CA THR A 281 16.89 10.02 5.70
C THR A 281 17.40 8.67 5.22
N GLY A 282 18.32 8.05 5.98
CA GLY A 282 18.79 6.70 5.69
C GLY A 282 17.67 5.66 5.71
N LEU A 283 16.64 5.87 6.55
CA LEU A 283 15.45 5.02 6.57
C LEU A 283 14.64 5.13 5.25
N GLY A 284 14.49 6.34 4.72
CA GLY A 284 13.83 6.57 3.44
C GLY A 284 14.62 5.96 2.27
N ALA A 285 15.94 6.14 2.25
CA ALA A 285 16.81 5.53 1.23
C ALA A 285 16.72 4.00 1.27
N LEU A 286 16.75 3.39 2.46
CA LEU A 286 16.54 1.95 2.62
C LEU A 286 15.17 1.50 2.10
N GLY A 287 14.12 2.29 2.34
CA GLY A 287 12.78 2.01 1.83
C GLY A 287 12.74 1.97 0.30
N LEU A 288 13.35 2.95 -0.37
CA LEU A 288 13.45 3.00 -1.82
C LEU A 288 14.24 1.80 -2.37
N VAL A 289 15.43 1.53 -1.82
CA VAL A 289 16.28 0.41 -2.28
C VAL A 289 15.57 -0.94 -2.18
N ILE A 290 14.82 -1.19 -1.09
CA ILE A 290 14.07 -2.44 -0.95
C ILE A 290 12.92 -2.52 -1.96
N ALA A 291 12.21 -1.41 -2.22
CA ALA A 291 11.15 -1.42 -3.24
C ALA A 291 11.71 -1.71 -4.64
N ILE A 292 12.81 -1.06 -5.02
CA ILE A 292 13.54 -1.35 -6.27
C ILE A 292 13.92 -2.83 -6.33
N ALA A 293 14.53 -3.38 -5.28
CA ALA A 293 14.94 -4.77 -5.26
C ALA A 293 13.76 -5.75 -5.38
N LEU A 294 12.65 -5.50 -4.68
CA LEU A 294 11.46 -6.35 -4.76
C LEU A 294 10.85 -6.33 -6.16
N HIS A 295 10.84 -5.18 -6.80
CA HIS A 295 10.35 -5.00 -8.16
C HIS A 295 11.28 -5.69 -9.17
N THR A 296 12.57 -5.40 -9.15
CA THR A 296 13.55 -6.06 -10.03
C THR A 296 13.52 -7.58 -9.90
N ILE A 297 13.36 -8.12 -8.69
CA ILE A 297 13.20 -9.57 -8.47
C ILE A 297 11.94 -10.07 -9.17
N ASN A 298 10.82 -9.36 -9.04
CA ASN A 298 9.58 -9.71 -9.73
C ASN A 298 9.80 -9.80 -11.25
N ASP A 299 10.34 -8.74 -11.85
CA ASP A 299 10.52 -8.66 -13.31
C ASP A 299 11.51 -9.71 -13.80
N THR A 300 12.60 -9.93 -13.05
CA THR A 300 13.59 -10.96 -13.39
C THR A 300 12.99 -12.36 -13.32
N VAL A 301 12.18 -12.64 -12.29
CA VAL A 301 11.52 -13.94 -12.15
C VAL A 301 10.54 -14.14 -13.30
N ILE A 302 9.74 -13.14 -13.66
CA ILE A 302 8.80 -13.22 -14.79
C ILE A 302 9.57 -13.48 -16.10
N ALA A 303 10.63 -12.70 -16.36
CA ALA A 303 11.44 -12.84 -17.58
C ALA A 303 12.04 -14.25 -17.75
N VAL A 304 12.44 -14.90 -16.64
CA VAL A 304 13.02 -16.25 -16.66
C VAL A 304 11.93 -17.33 -16.62
N ALA A 305 10.76 -17.01 -16.05
CA ALA A 305 9.64 -17.93 -15.88
C ALA A 305 8.77 -18.08 -17.13
N ASP A 306 8.96 -17.27 -18.18
CA ASP A 306 8.41 -17.48 -19.54
C ASP A 306 8.76 -18.85 -20.15
N LEU A 307 9.56 -19.68 -19.47
CA LEU A 307 9.76 -21.09 -19.73
C LEU A 307 8.64 -22.00 -19.14
N ASP A 308 7.45 -21.44 -18.87
CA ASP A 308 6.36 -22.04 -18.09
C ASP A 308 5.87 -23.40 -18.65
N LEU A 309 6.45 -24.49 -18.19
CA LEU A 309 6.03 -25.83 -18.56
C LEU A 309 4.76 -26.31 -17.84
N PHE A 310 4.25 -25.63 -16.79
CA PHE A 310 3.22 -26.22 -15.91
C PHE A 310 2.23 -25.25 -15.20
N GLY A 311 2.16 -23.97 -15.53
CA GLY A 311 1.21 -23.03 -14.91
C GLY A 311 1.54 -22.68 -13.45
N ILE A 312 2.81 -22.83 -13.06
CA ILE A 312 3.29 -22.56 -11.70
C ILE A 312 3.50 -21.05 -11.49
N VAL A 313 3.74 -20.30 -12.57
CA VAL A 313 4.10 -18.88 -12.53
C VAL A 313 3.03 -18.01 -11.87
N PRO A 314 1.72 -18.13 -12.21
CA PRO A 314 0.69 -17.34 -11.52
C PRO A 314 0.60 -17.65 -10.02
N LEU A 315 0.81 -18.90 -9.61
CA LEU A 315 0.81 -19.28 -8.19
C LEU A 315 2.00 -18.67 -7.44
N LEU A 316 3.19 -18.69 -8.03
CA LEU A 316 4.37 -18.03 -7.46
C LEU A 316 4.18 -16.51 -7.39
N GLY A 317 3.59 -15.89 -8.41
CA GLY A 317 3.22 -14.48 -8.41
C GLY A 317 2.26 -14.15 -7.26
N ILE A 318 1.19 -14.94 -7.07
CA ILE A 318 0.26 -14.78 -5.94
C ILE A 318 1.00 -14.86 -4.61
N VAL A 319 1.85 -15.87 -4.42
CA VAL A 319 2.63 -16.04 -3.19
C VAL A 319 3.55 -14.83 -2.97
N TRP A 320 4.28 -14.40 -4.00
CA TRP A 320 5.17 -13.24 -3.95
C TRP A 320 4.45 -11.95 -3.55
N ILE A 321 3.28 -11.71 -4.13
CA ILE A 321 2.45 -10.53 -3.87
C ILE A 321 1.85 -10.58 -2.46
N VAL A 322 1.40 -11.74 -2.00
CA VAL A 322 0.94 -11.94 -0.61
C VAL A 322 2.08 -11.69 0.37
N LEU A 323 3.29 -12.20 0.10
CA LEU A 323 4.46 -11.96 0.94
C LEU A 323 4.85 -10.48 0.94
N SER A 324 4.83 -9.81 -0.21
CA SER A 324 5.07 -8.37 -0.35
C SER A 324 4.08 -7.56 0.50
N TYR A 325 2.81 -7.91 0.48
CA TYR A 325 1.83 -7.27 1.36
C TYR A 325 2.08 -7.58 2.85
N VAL A 326 2.25 -8.86 3.21
CA VAL A 326 2.27 -9.34 4.60
C VAL A 326 3.56 -8.98 5.33
N LEU A 327 4.70 -9.14 4.65
CA LEU A 327 6.04 -8.99 5.20
C LEU A 327 6.65 -7.63 4.92
N TRP A 328 6.31 -6.99 3.80
CA TRP A 328 6.84 -5.68 3.42
C TRP A 328 5.86 -4.54 3.77
N MET A 329 4.79 -4.34 3.00
CA MET A 329 3.93 -3.15 3.11
C MET A 329 3.24 -3.03 4.48
N ARG A 330 2.46 -4.05 4.88
CA ARG A 330 1.55 -3.99 6.03
C ARG A 330 2.25 -3.65 7.35
N PRO A 331 3.41 -4.26 7.71
CA PRO A 331 4.07 -3.93 8.97
C PRO A 331 4.54 -2.48 9.09
N ARG A 332 4.83 -1.80 7.96
CA ARG A 332 5.26 -0.40 7.94
C ARG A 332 4.05 0.53 7.94
N VAL A 333 3.10 0.33 7.03
CA VAL A 333 1.91 1.18 6.91
C VAL A 333 1.05 1.15 8.18
N ARG A 334 0.96 0.01 8.88
CA ARG A 334 0.18 -0.07 10.12
C ARG A 334 0.71 0.83 11.25
N MET A 335 1.98 1.26 11.17
CA MET A 335 2.55 2.21 12.15
C MET A 335 1.89 3.58 12.06
N LEU A 336 1.12 3.83 10.99
CA LEU A 336 0.42 5.08 10.70
C LEU A 336 -1.10 4.98 10.94
N VAL A 337 -1.60 3.82 11.38
CA VAL A 337 -3.03 3.66 11.72
C VAL A 337 -3.33 4.46 12.98
N PRO A 338 -4.18 5.49 12.94
CA PRO A 338 -4.35 6.37 14.09
C PRO A 338 -5.16 5.69 15.22
N PRO A 339 -5.00 6.14 16.48
CA PRO A 339 -5.68 5.54 17.64
C PRO A 339 -7.20 5.38 17.50
N ASP A 340 -7.88 6.37 16.93
CA ASP A 340 -9.33 6.40 16.67
C ASP A 340 -9.78 5.40 15.59
N ALA A 341 -8.85 4.83 14.81
CA ALA A 341 -9.14 3.78 13.84
C ALA A 341 -9.10 2.37 14.45
N LEU A 342 -8.47 2.17 15.61
CA LEU A 342 -8.19 0.83 16.17
C LEU A 342 -9.45 -0.01 16.42
N GLY A 343 -10.55 0.64 16.78
CA GLY A 343 -11.86 0.01 16.99
C GLY A 343 -12.55 -0.46 15.70
N THR A 344 -12.04 -0.09 14.52
CA THR A 344 -12.61 -0.45 13.21
C THR A 344 -11.69 -1.27 12.32
N VAL A 345 -10.40 -1.39 12.68
CA VAL A 345 -9.41 -2.17 11.93
C VAL A 345 -9.15 -3.53 12.56
N ALA A 346 -8.94 -4.54 11.72
CA ALA A 346 -8.60 -5.89 12.16
C ALA A 346 -7.32 -5.90 13.02
N LYS A 347 -7.25 -6.83 14.00
CA LYS A 347 -6.13 -6.97 14.96
C LYS A 347 -4.73 -6.96 14.30
N ARG A 348 -4.60 -7.55 13.10
CA ARG A 348 -3.33 -7.59 12.31
C ARG A 348 -2.81 -6.22 11.82
N TRP A 349 -3.68 -5.22 11.77
CA TRP A 349 -3.38 -3.84 11.38
C TRP A 349 -3.17 -2.91 12.58
N ARG A 350 -3.24 -3.44 13.81
CA ARG A 350 -2.94 -2.68 15.02
C ARG A 350 -1.42 -2.69 15.31
N PRO A 351 -0.93 -1.76 16.15
CA PRO A 351 0.45 -1.79 16.63
C PRO A 351 0.78 -3.15 17.22
N ARG A 352 1.91 -3.73 16.81
CA ARG A 352 2.34 -5.03 17.34
C ARG A 352 2.90 -4.88 18.75
N LEU A 353 2.53 -5.80 19.62
CA LEU A 353 3.27 -6.11 20.83
C LEU A 353 4.57 -6.88 20.51
N SER A 354 5.58 -6.75 21.37
CA SER A 354 6.78 -7.58 21.29
C SER A 354 6.44 -9.06 21.55
N LYS A 355 7.33 -10.01 21.20
CA LYS A 355 7.09 -11.45 21.45
C LYS A 355 6.85 -11.71 22.95
N ARG A 356 7.66 -11.10 23.82
CA ARG A 356 7.54 -11.17 25.27
C ARG A 356 6.18 -10.64 25.76
N MET A 357 5.79 -9.45 25.33
CA MET A 357 4.53 -8.84 25.78
C MET A 357 3.30 -9.57 25.26
N ARG A 358 3.38 -10.21 24.09
CA ARG A 358 2.32 -11.11 23.62
C ARG A 358 2.15 -12.31 24.56
N ALA A 359 3.25 -12.91 25.02
CA ALA A 359 3.21 -14.02 25.96
C ALA A 359 2.55 -13.58 27.27
N GLU A 360 2.95 -12.43 27.82
CA GLU A 360 2.34 -11.83 29.02
C GLU A 360 0.83 -11.58 28.84
N ALA A 361 0.42 -11.05 27.68
CA ALA A 361 -0.99 -10.80 27.36
C ALA A 361 -1.84 -12.09 27.34
N THR A 362 -1.26 -13.21 26.90
CA THR A 362 -1.96 -14.51 26.85
C THR A 362 -1.98 -15.24 28.18
N THR A 363 -1.01 -15.01 29.06
CA THR A 363 -0.91 -15.73 30.34
C THR A 363 -1.67 -15.07 31.49
N GLY A 364 -2.21 -13.86 31.30
CA GLY A 364 -2.98 -13.16 32.33
C GLY A 364 -2.18 -12.81 33.59
N ALA A 365 -0.86 -12.63 33.44
CA ALA A 365 0.11 -12.49 34.55
C ALA A 365 0.43 -11.04 34.92
#